data_AF-A0A381T8F2-F1
#
_entry.id   AF-A0A381T8F2-F1
#
_cell.length_a   1.000
_cell.length_b   1.000
_cell.length_c   1.000
_cell.angle_alpha   90.00
_cell.angle_beta   90.00
_cell.angle_gamma   90.00
#
_symmetry.space_group_name_H-M   'P 1'
#
loop_
_entity.id
_entity.type
_entity.pdbx_description
1 polymer ?
#
loop_
_entity_poly.entity_id
_entity_poly.type
_entity_poly.pdbx_seq_one_letter_code
_entity_poly.pdbx_strand_id
1 'polypeptide(L)'
;VGRGYDGGHLDAPAVATPSMTTVLIFLVVAFLAVPIVEIYLIVEVARYAGIFNTVALLILVSVAGAWMVRREGLGILRRAQDELAAGRVPGRQVVDGLLVLVAGALMLTPGFATDALGLALLFPPSRIAVREVLIRRFARRVNLG
;
A
#
# COMPACT_ATOMS: atom_id res chain seq x y z
N VAL A 1 -31.54 51.78 -29.89
CA VAL A 1 -30.87 51.51 -28.58
C VAL A 1 -30.62 50.01 -28.49
N GLY A 2 -29.44 49.57 -28.94
CA GLY A 2 -29.05 48.15 -28.95
C GLY A 2 -28.50 47.73 -27.59
N ARG A 3 -29.05 46.68 -26.99
CA ARG A 3 -28.55 46.10 -25.74
C ARG A 3 -27.41 45.14 -26.07
N GLY A 4 -26.23 45.41 -25.51
CA GLY A 4 -25.07 44.53 -25.56
C GLY A 4 -25.34 43.26 -24.77
N TYR A 5 -25.44 42.14 -25.48
CA TYR A 5 -25.16 40.83 -24.91
C TYR A 5 -23.66 40.66 -24.94
N ASP A 6 -22.98 41.22 -23.92
CA ASP A 6 -21.57 40.99 -23.71
C ASP A 6 -21.41 39.58 -23.17
N GLY A 7 -21.19 38.63 -24.09
CA GLY A 7 -20.98 37.23 -23.81
C GLY A 7 -19.64 37.06 -23.12
N GLY A 8 -19.64 37.23 -21.80
CA GLY A 8 -18.54 36.86 -20.93
C GLY A 8 -18.16 35.40 -21.17
N HIS A 9 -17.17 35.20 -22.04
CA HIS A 9 -16.42 33.96 -22.10
C HIS A 9 -15.80 33.80 -20.73
N LEU A 10 -16.42 32.95 -19.90
CA LEU A 10 -15.82 32.45 -18.68
C LEU A 10 -14.52 31.76 -19.13
N ASP A 11 -13.40 32.46 -18.98
CA ASP A 11 -12.07 31.91 -19.16
C ASP A 11 -11.94 30.75 -18.19
N ALA A 12 -12.28 29.55 -18.65
CA ALA A 12 -12.07 28.33 -17.88
C ALA A 12 -10.57 28.27 -17.59
N PRO A 13 -10.15 28.11 -16.32
CA PRO A 13 -8.73 28.07 -15.98
C PRO A 13 -8.08 26.97 -16.82
N ALA A 14 -7.02 27.31 -17.55
CA ALA A 14 -6.26 26.38 -18.36
C ALA A 14 -5.70 25.28 -17.43
N VAL A 15 -6.41 24.15 -17.33
CA VAL A 15 -5.91 22.96 -16.66
C VAL A 15 -4.77 22.46 -17.50
N ALA A 16 -3.54 22.75 -17.06
CA ALA A 16 -2.33 22.26 -17.69
C ALA A 16 -2.38 20.73 -17.71
N THR A 17 -2.69 20.15 -18.87
CA THR A 17 -2.61 18.71 -19.08
C THR A 17 -1.13 18.33 -19.00
N PRO A 18 -0.72 17.45 -18.08
CA PRO A 18 0.68 17.09 -17.94
C PRO A 18 1.17 16.51 -19.26
N SER A 19 2.30 17.02 -19.75
CA SER A 19 2.94 16.49 -20.96
C SER A 19 3.39 15.04 -20.71
N MET A 20 3.45 14.20 -21.75
CA MET A 20 3.96 12.82 -21.64
C MET A 20 5.34 12.76 -20.96
N THR A 21 6.18 13.78 -21.18
CA THR A 21 7.48 13.91 -20.53
C THR A 21 7.36 14.12 -19.03
N THR A 22 6.43 14.97 -18.58
CA THR A 22 6.13 15.17 -17.15
C THR A 22 5.65 13.88 -16.50
N VAL A 23 4.75 13.14 -17.17
CA VAL A 23 4.23 11.85 -16.69
C VAL A 23 5.35 10.81 -16.59
N LEU A 24 6.21 10.72 -17.61
CA LEU A 24 7.34 9.79 -17.62
C LEU A 24 8.32 10.08 -16.48
N ILE A 25 8.70 11.35 -16.29
CA ILE A 25 9.59 11.77 -15.20
C ILE A 25 8.96 11.41 -13.84
N PHE A 26 7.67 11.69 -13.66
CA PHE A 26 6.96 11.34 -12.44
C PHE A 26 7.00 9.82 -12.16
N LEU A 27 6.74 8.98 -13.17
CA LEU A 27 6.79 7.51 -13.02
C LEU A 27 8.19 7.01 -12.66
N VAL A 28 9.23 7.55 -13.30
CA VAL A 28 10.62 7.18 -13.00
C VAL A 28 11.01 7.58 -11.58
N VAL A 29 10.65 8.81 -11.16
CA VAL A 29 10.91 9.28 -9.80
C VAL A 29 10.15 8.42 -8.78
N ALA A 30 8.89 8.11 -9.02
CA ALA A 30 8.11 7.25 -8.13
C ALA A 30 8.72 5.84 -8.03
N PHE A 31 9.08 5.23 -9.16
CA PHE A 31 9.69 3.90 -9.22
C PHE A 31 11.03 3.82 -8.47
N LEU A 32 11.82 4.90 -8.44
CA LEU A 32 13.06 4.96 -7.68
C LEU A 32 12.83 5.31 -6.20
N ALA A 33 11.98 6.30 -5.93
CA ALA A 33 11.76 6.81 -4.58
C ALA A 33 11.07 5.78 -3.68
N VAL A 34 10.09 5.04 -4.20
CA VAL A 34 9.31 4.06 -3.42
C VAL A 34 10.21 2.96 -2.82
N PRO A 35 11.03 2.22 -3.60
CA PRO A 35 11.95 1.22 -3.03
C PRO A 35 12.99 1.80 -2.07
N ILE A 36 13.46 3.03 -2.31
CA ILE A 36 14.41 3.69 -1.40
C ILE A 36 13.77 3.93 -0.02
N VAL A 37 12.53 4.44 -0.01
CA VAL A 37 11.77 4.67 1.22
C VAL A 37 11.45 3.35 1.92
N GLU A 38 11.12 2.29 1.18
CA GLU A 38 10.91 0.96 1.73
C GLU A 38 12.14 0.40 2.44
N ILE A 39 13.30 0.44 1.78
CA ILE A 39 14.56 -0.04 2.36
C ILE A 39 14.89 0.75 3.63
N TYR A 40 14.69 2.07 3.61
CA TYR A 40 14.88 2.91 4.78
C TYR A 40 13.98 2.49 5.96
N LEU A 41 12.69 2.24 5.70
CA LEU A 41 11.71 1.81 6.71
C LEU A 41 12.03 0.43 7.27
N ILE A 42 12.39 -0.54 6.43
CA ILE A 42 12.80 -1.88 6.86
C ILE A 42 14.02 -1.82 7.77
N VAL A 43 15.02 -1.01 7.40
CA VAL A 43 16.21 -0.80 8.23
C VAL A 43 15.84 -0.15 9.57
N GLU A 44 14.96 0.85 9.57
CA GLU A 44 14.52 1.52 10.81
C GLU A 44 13.76 0.56 11.73
N VAL A 45 12.84 -0.25 11.21
CA VAL A 45 12.16 -1.30 11.98
C VAL A 45 13.17 -2.33 12.49
N ALA A 46 14.14 -2.74 11.66
CA ALA A 46 15.18 -3.69 12.07
C ALA A 46 16.08 -3.14 13.18
N ARG A 47 16.34 -1.83 13.22
CA ARG A 47 17.10 -1.18 14.30
C ARG A 47 16.38 -1.26 15.65
N TYR A 48 15.06 -1.08 15.69
CA TYR A 48 14.28 -1.10 16.94
C TYR A 48 13.79 -2.49 17.35
N ALA A 49 13.26 -3.26 16.39
CA ALA A 49 12.64 -4.56 16.63
C ALA A 49 13.64 -5.72 16.51
N GLY A 50 14.79 -5.51 15.88
CA GLY A 50 15.75 -6.55 15.53
C GLY A 50 15.44 -7.20 14.17
N ILE A 51 16.48 -7.73 13.53
CA ILE A 51 16.41 -8.30 12.17
C ILE A 51 15.44 -9.49 12.13
N PHE A 52 15.51 -10.41 13.10
CA PHE A 52 14.66 -11.60 13.12
C PHE A 52 13.16 -11.25 13.21
N ASN A 53 12.79 -10.30 14.08
CA ASN A 53 11.39 -9.87 14.21
C ASN A 53 10.90 -9.15 12.95
N THR A 54 11.76 -8.35 12.31
CA THR A 54 11.45 -7.65 11.06
C THR A 54 11.20 -8.64 9.93
N VAL A 55 12.07 -9.63 9.78
CA VAL A 55 11.91 -10.71 8.80
C VAL A 55 10.63 -11.53 9.09
N ALA A 56 10.36 -11.86 10.36
CA ALA A 56 9.15 -12.58 10.74
C ALA A 56 7.87 -11.81 10.38
N LEU A 57 7.84 -10.49 10.62
CA LEU A 57 6.74 -9.62 10.23
C LEU A 57 6.56 -9.55 8.71
N LEU A 58 7.65 -9.39 7.95
CA LEU A 58 7.61 -9.40 6.48
C LEU A 58 7.03 -10.71 5.95
N ILE A 59 7.49 -11.85 6.49
CA ILE A 59 6.98 -13.17 6.13
C ILE A 59 5.48 -13.26 6.46
N LEU A 60 5.07 -12.83 7.64
CA LEU A 60 3.68 -12.91 8.08
C LEU A 60 2.75 -12.11 7.15
N VAL A 61 3.12 -10.88 6.82
CA VAL A 61 2.36 -10.04 5.89
C VAL A 61 2.33 -10.66 4.50
N SER A 62 3.46 -11.11 3.97
CA SER A 62 3.53 -11.73 2.65
C SER A 62 2.68 -13.00 2.56
N VAL A 63 2.69 -13.83 3.61
CA VAL A 63 1.86 -15.04 3.69
C VAL A 63 0.38 -14.68 3.77
N ALA A 64 0.01 -13.71 4.61
CA ALA A 64 -1.37 -13.24 4.71
C ALA A 64 -1.89 -12.69 3.38
N GLY A 65 -1.06 -11.92 2.69
CA GLY A 65 -1.33 -11.40 1.35
C GLY A 65 -1.52 -12.48 0.30
N ALA A 66 -0.56 -13.40 0.20
CA ALA A 66 -0.63 -14.54 -0.71
C ALA A 66 -1.86 -15.40 -0.44
N TRP A 67 -2.24 -15.57 0.83
CA TRP A 67 -3.44 -16.31 1.21
C TRP A 67 -4.73 -15.60 0.74
N MET A 68 -4.81 -14.28 0.87
CA MET A 68 -5.95 -13.49 0.39
C MET A 68 -6.09 -13.55 -1.13
N VAL A 69 -4.98 -13.39 -1.86
CA VAL A 69 -4.92 -13.52 -3.33
C VAL A 69 -5.35 -14.92 -3.77
N ARG A 70 -4.85 -15.97 -3.11
CA ARG A 70 -5.24 -17.36 -3.38
C ARG A 70 -6.75 -17.57 -3.19
N ARG A 71 -7.32 -17.03 -2.12
CA ARG A 71 -8.75 -17.18 -1.81
C ARG A 71 -9.62 -16.52 -2.88
N GLU A 72 -9.32 -15.28 -3.27
CA GLU A 72 -10.08 -14.59 -4.32
C GLU A 72 -9.87 -15.22 -5.70
N GLY A 73 -8.63 -15.58 -6.05
CA GLY A 73 -8.31 -16.24 -7.32
C GLY A 73 -9.08 -17.56 -7.51
N LEU A 74 -9.18 -18.38 -6.45
CA LEU A 74 -9.98 -19.61 -6.49
C LEU A 74 -11.49 -19.32 -6.63
N GLY A 75 -11.98 -18.26 -6.00
CA GLY A 75 -13.38 -17.84 -6.14
C GLY A 75 -13.72 -17.41 -7.56
N ILE A 76 -12.83 -16.61 -8.18
CA ILE A 76 -12.96 -16.16 -9.58
C ILE A 76 -12.94 -17.35 -10.53
N LEU A 77 -12.01 -18.29 -10.33
CA LEU A 77 -11.89 -19.48 -11.17
C LEU A 77 -13.16 -20.34 -11.13
N ARG A 78 -13.75 -20.54 -9.95
CA ARG A 78 -15.02 -21.27 -9.81
C ARG A 78 -16.15 -20.59 -10.59
N ARG A 79 -16.32 -19.27 -10.42
CA ARG A 79 -17.34 -18.51 -11.16
C ARG A 79 -17.09 -18.53 -12.68
N ALA A 80 -15.82 -18.52 -13.10
CA ALA A 80 -15.47 -18.62 -14.52
C ALA A 80 -15.85 -19.99 -15.09
N GLN A 81 -15.60 -21.06 -14.33
CA GLN A 81 -16.04 -22.42 -14.68
C GLN A 81 -17.57 -22.52 -14.77
N ASP A 82 -18.31 -21.92 -13.84
CA ASP A 82 -19.77 -21.90 -13.85
C ASP A 82 -20.34 -21.18 -15.09
N GLU A 83 -19.75 -20.03 -15.47
CA GLU A 83 -20.13 -19.30 -16.68
C GLU A 83 -19.85 -20.10 -17.96
N LEU A 84 -18.67 -20.74 -18.04
CA LEU A 84 -18.30 -21.60 -19.17
C LEU A 84 -19.22 -22.83 -19.26
N ALA A 85 -19.55 -23.45 -18.13
CA ALA A 85 -20.49 -24.57 -18.08
C ALA A 85 -21.91 -24.16 -18.51
N ALA A 86 -22.30 -22.91 -18.27
CA ALA A 86 -23.54 -22.32 -18.75
C ALA A 86 -23.48 -21.87 -20.24
N GLY A 87 -22.37 -22.12 -20.94
CA GLY A 87 -22.18 -21.71 -22.34
C GLY A 87 -21.97 -20.20 -22.54
N ARG A 88 -21.66 -19.46 -21.47
CA ARG A 88 -21.44 -18.01 -21.48
C ARG A 88 -19.94 -17.69 -21.41
N VAL A 89 -19.55 -16.55 -21.99
CA VAL A 89 -18.15 -16.10 -21.96
C VAL A 89 -17.86 -15.38 -20.63
N PRO A 90 -16.86 -15.81 -19.84
CA PRO A 90 -16.58 -15.27 -18.50
C PRO A 90 -15.77 -13.97 -18.53
N GLY A 91 -16.19 -12.97 -19.31
CA GLY A 91 -15.42 -11.74 -19.53
C GLY A 91 -15.08 -10.97 -18.25
N ARG A 92 -16.03 -10.90 -17.31
CA ARG A 92 -15.83 -10.25 -16.01
C ARG A 92 -14.79 -10.98 -15.15
N GLN A 93 -14.85 -12.31 -15.13
CA GLN A 93 -13.92 -13.13 -14.34
C GLN A 93 -12.50 -13.08 -14.88
N VAL A 94 -12.32 -12.85 -16.19
CA VAL A 94 -11.00 -12.61 -16.78
C VAL A 94 -10.39 -11.32 -16.24
N VAL A 95 -11.16 -10.22 -16.20
CA VAL A 95 -10.70 -8.94 -15.65
C VAL A 95 -10.45 -9.05 -14.15
N ASP A 96 -11.38 -9.64 -13.39
CA ASP A 96 -11.22 -9.86 -11.94
C ASP A 96 -9.97 -10.72 -11.67
N GLY A 97 -9.75 -11.76 -12.48
CA GLY A 97 -8.59 -12.63 -12.41
C GLY A 97 -7.28 -11.89 -12.66
N LEU A 98 -7.23 -11.02 -13.68
CA LEU A 98 -6.08 -10.17 -13.97
C LEU A 98 -5.78 -9.22 -12.81
N LEU A 99 -6.82 -8.58 -12.24
CA LEU A 99 -6.66 -7.68 -11.10
C LEU A 99 -6.09 -8.41 -9.88
N VAL A 100 -6.57 -9.61 -9.58
CA VAL A 100 -6.02 -10.44 -8.49
C VAL A 100 -4.58 -10.86 -8.77
N LEU A 101 -4.23 -11.14 -10.02
CA LEU A 101 -2.86 -11.50 -10.42
C LEU A 101 -1.89 -10.31 -10.27
N VAL A 102 -2.32 -9.12 -10.70
CA VAL A 102 -1.59 -7.87 -10.49
C VAL A 102 -1.45 -7.56 -9.00
N ALA A 103 -2.52 -7.70 -8.21
CA ALA A 103 -2.46 -7.53 -6.77
C ALA A 103 -1.49 -8.51 -6.10
N GLY A 104 -1.48 -9.79 -6.53
CA GLY A 104 -0.53 -10.79 -6.05
C GLY A 104 0.92 -10.46 -6.41
N ALA A 105 1.18 -9.99 -7.63
CA ALA A 105 2.50 -9.54 -8.04
C ALA A 105 2.97 -8.32 -7.23
N LEU A 106 2.05 -7.38 -6.96
CA LEU A 106 2.30 -6.20 -6.11
C LEU A 106 2.53 -6.57 -4.63
N MET A 107 1.87 -7.61 -4.11
CA MET A 107 2.12 -8.10 -2.75
C MET A 107 3.43 -8.88 -2.62
N LEU A 108 3.92 -9.49 -3.70
CA LEU A 108 5.25 -10.10 -3.75
C LEU A 108 6.36 -9.05 -3.80
N THR A 109 6.04 -7.82 -4.22
CA THR A 109 6.99 -6.71 -4.21
C THR A 109 7.07 -6.11 -2.80
N PRO A 110 8.29 -5.83 -2.29
CA PRO A 110 8.52 -5.42 -0.88
C PRO A 110 7.80 -4.15 -0.39
N GLY A 111 7.06 -3.42 -1.25
CA GLY A 111 6.30 -2.23 -0.89
C GLY A 111 5.02 -2.41 -0.10
N PHE A 112 4.29 -3.50 -0.33
CA PHE A 112 3.04 -3.76 0.40
C PHE A 112 3.28 -4.20 1.85
N ALA A 113 4.41 -4.87 2.08
CA ALA A 113 4.83 -5.22 3.43
C ALA A 113 5.16 -3.98 4.26
N THR A 114 5.60 -2.90 3.61
CA THR A 114 5.93 -1.62 4.25
C THR A 114 4.68 -0.81 4.62
N ASP A 115 3.60 -0.88 3.82
CA ASP A 115 2.30 -0.30 4.19
C ASP A 115 1.67 -1.05 5.37
N ALA A 116 1.72 -2.39 5.37
CA ALA A 116 1.25 -3.21 6.48
C ALA A 116 2.13 -3.09 7.74
N LEU A 117 3.45 -2.95 7.58
CA LEU A 117 4.39 -2.66 8.66
C LEU A 117 4.19 -1.25 9.20
N GLY A 118 3.96 -0.25 8.36
CA GLY A 118 3.64 1.12 8.75
C GLY A 118 2.31 1.21 9.50
N LEU A 119 1.27 0.51 9.02
CA LEU A 119 -0.01 0.33 9.72
C LEU A 119 0.14 -0.47 11.02
N ALA A 120 1.01 -1.48 11.07
CA ALA A 120 1.28 -2.28 12.27
C ALA A 120 2.15 -1.53 13.31
N LEU A 121 3.08 -0.67 12.89
CA LEU A 121 3.87 0.21 13.74
C LEU A 121 3.03 1.37 14.29
N LEU A 122 2.03 1.80 13.52
CA LEU A 122 0.99 2.73 13.97
C LEU A 122 0.03 2.07 14.97
N PHE A 123 0.02 0.73 15.04
CA PHE A 123 -0.79 -0.03 16.00
C PHE A 123 -0.08 -0.15 17.39
N PRO A 124 -0.85 -0.23 18.49
CA PRO A 124 -0.48 0.25 19.83
C PRO A 124 0.42 -0.59 20.77
N PRO A 125 0.84 -1.86 20.52
CA PRO A 125 1.61 -2.60 21.54
C PRO A 125 3.04 -2.06 21.76
N SER A 126 3.57 -1.25 20.84
CA SER A 126 4.83 -0.50 21.00
C SER A 126 4.78 0.53 22.13
N ARG A 127 3.59 1.06 22.48
CA ARG A 127 3.40 1.95 23.65
C ARG A 127 3.68 1.24 24.97
N ILE A 128 3.39 -0.05 25.09
CA ILE A 128 3.49 -0.79 26.37
C ILE A 128 4.96 -1.07 26.70
N ALA A 129 5.77 -1.48 25.72
CA ALA A 129 7.19 -1.74 25.93
C ALA A 129 7.98 -0.46 26.28
N VAL A 130 7.68 0.66 25.61
CA VAL A 130 8.31 1.96 25.89
C VAL A 130 7.88 2.50 27.25
N ARG A 131 6.60 2.35 27.62
CA ARG A 131 6.09 2.75 28.95
C ARG A 131 6.76 1.95 30.07
N GLU A 132 6.92 0.65 29.91
CA GLU A 132 7.51 -0.21 30.94
C GLU A 132 9.01 0.07 31.12
N VAL A 133 9.74 0.35 30.04
CA VAL A 133 11.17 0.71 30.10
C VAL A 133 11.36 2.11 30.69
N LEU A 134 10.51 3.08 30.33
CA LEU A 134 10.59 4.45 30.86
C LEU A 134 10.23 4.51 32.36
N ILE A 135 9.17 3.81 32.80
CA ILE A 135 8.79 3.73 34.23
C ILE A 135 9.90 3.03 35.03
N ARG A 136 10.49 1.94 34.53
CA ARG A 136 11.62 1.25 35.19
C ARG A 136 12.91 2.08 35.26
N ARG A 137 13.05 3.10 34.42
CA ARG A 137 14.24 4.00 34.40
C ARG A 137 14.02 5.27 35.22
N PHE A 138 12.79 5.78 35.28
CA PHE A 138 12.40 6.88 36.16
C PHE A 138 12.25 6.44 37.63
N ALA A 139 11.69 5.27 37.91
CA ALA A 139 11.57 4.75 39.28
C ALA A 139 12.93 4.55 39.97
N ARG A 140 14.00 4.29 39.20
CA ARG A 140 15.37 4.22 39.73
C ARG A 140 16.01 5.56 40.03
N ARG A 141 15.43 6.68 39.57
CA ARG A 141 15.93 8.04 39.88
C ARG A 141 15.13 8.78 40.93
N VAL A 142 13.91 8.32 41.26
CA VAL A 142 13.05 8.98 42.26
C VAL A 142 13.23 8.38 43.67
N ASN A 143 13.94 7.25 43.82
CA ASN A 143 14.31 6.67 45.12
C ASN A 143 15.76 7.00 45.57
N LEU A 144 16.34 8.08 45.02
CA LEU A 144 17.56 8.71 45.54
C LEU A 144 17.32 10.22 45.71
N GLY A 145 16.33 10.53 46.56
CA GLY A 145 16.18 11.81 47.24
C GLY A 145 16.03 11.52 48.73
#